data_AF-A0A444JA93-F1
#
_entry.id   AF-A0A444JA93-F1
#
_cell.length_a   1.000
_cell.length_b   1.000
_cell.length_c   1.000
_cell.angle_alpha   90.00
_cell.angle_beta   90.00
_cell.angle_gamma   90.00
#
_symmetry.space_group_name_H-M   'P 1'
#
loop_
_entity.id
_entity.type
_entity.pdbx_description
1 polymer ?
#
loop_
_entity_poly.entity_id
_entity_poly.type
_entity_poly.pdbx_seq_one_letter_code
_entity_poly.pdbx_strand_id
1 'polypeptide(L)'
;MSDAAKGLPSSNIGKYIQLLGLLLALGVVGSSYMKKEGGEAHSAAQSSGDSTGSPAGGSRAERLIAALEGKNTISLAEQVRPAIVSVKTSWGSGSGFFIRKKFIITCKQVVEHDPEKLAALRKRVRRNRQLLDLEEEKLSSYQARLK
;
A
#
# COMPACT_ATOMS: atom_id res chain seq x y z
N MET A 1 0.94 -17.43 -61.79
CA MET A 1 -0.53 -17.39 -61.74
C MET A 1 -0.92 -17.60 -60.28
N SER A 2 -0.78 -16.60 -59.42
CA SER A 2 -1.69 -15.45 -59.18
C SER A 2 -2.60 -15.74 -57.99
N ASP A 3 -2.41 -14.92 -56.95
CA ASP A 3 -3.37 -14.44 -55.97
C ASP A 3 -4.06 -15.40 -54.98
N ALA A 4 -3.72 -15.21 -53.70
CA ALA A 4 -4.68 -15.34 -52.59
C ALA A 4 -4.22 -14.51 -51.38
N ALA A 5 -4.02 -13.21 -51.57
CA ALA A 5 -3.97 -12.27 -50.45
C ALA A 5 -5.38 -12.20 -49.84
N LYS A 6 -5.56 -12.84 -48.67
CA LYS A 6 -6.80 -12.80 -47.90
C LYS A 6 -7.10 -11.34 -47.54
N GLY A 7 -8.01 -10.74 -48.28
CA GLY A 7 -8.54 -9.40 -48.02
C GLY A 7 -9.10 -9.35 -46.60
N LEU A 8 -8.53 -8.47 -45.79
CA LEU A 8 -9.11 -8.10 -44.51
C LEU A 8 -10.45 -7.41 -44.79
N PRO A 9 -11.54 -7.74 -44.06
CA PRO A 9 -12.83 -7.12 -44.26
C PRO A 9 -12.76 -5.63 -43.85
N SER A 10 -12.59 -4.76 -44.84
CA SER A 10 -12.47 -3.30 -44.71
C SER A 10 -13.77 -2.59 -44.27
N SER A 11 -14.85 -3.34 -44.01
CA SER A 11 -16.18 -2.79 -43.76
C SER A 11 -16.42 -2.31 -42.31
N ASN A 12 -15.51 -2.56 -41.36
CA ASN A 12 -15.73 -2.21 -39.95
C ASN A 12 -14.65 -1.32 -39.33
N ILE A 13 -13.76 -0.73 -40.14
CA ILE A 13 -12.65 0.10 -39.63
C ILE A 13 -13.14 1.21 -38.67
N GLY A 14 -14.27 1.84 -38.99
CA GLY A 14 -14.90 2.85 -38.13
C GLY A 14 -15.39 2.30 -36.79
N LYS A 15 -15.93 1.07 -36.77
CA LYS A 15 -16.35 0.39 -35.53
C LYS A 15 -15.15 0.01 -34.67
N TYR A 16 -14.04 -0.41 -35.29
CA TYR A 16 -12.79 -0.68 -34.58
C TYR A 16 -12.17 0.59 -33.99
N ILE A 17 -12.22 1.71 -34.72
CA ILE A 17 -11.77 3.01 -34.20
C ILE A 17 -12.64 3.45 -33.02
N GLN A 18 -13.96 3.26 -33.09
CA GLN A 18 -14.87 3.53 -31.97
C GLN A 18 -14.62 2.60 -30.76
N LEU A 19 -14.42 1.30 -30.99
CA LEU A 19 -14.09 0.34 -29.93
C LEU A 19 -12.74 0.65 -29.28
N LEU A 20 -11.73 1.03 -30.07
CA LEU A 20 -10.41 1.41 -29.57
C LEU A 20 -10.50 2.70 -28.75
N GLY A 21 -11.28 3.69 -29.21
CA GLY A 21 -11.56 4.90 -28.45
C GLY A 21 -12.28 4.64 -27.12
N LEU A 22 -13.27 3.75 -27.11
CA LEU A 22 -13.97 3.31 -25.90
C LEU A 22 -13.04 2.58 -24.93
N LEU A 23 -12.19 1.69 -25.44
CA LEU A 23 -11.21 0.96 -24.65
C LEU A 23 -10.18 1.90 -24.01
N LEU A 24 -9.70 2.90 -24.77
CA LEU A 24 -8.81 3.95 -24.25
C LEU A 24 -9.50 4.80 -23.18
N ALA A 25 -10.76 5.20 -23.40
CA ALA A 25 -11.53 5.96 -22.41
C ALA A 25 -11.73 5.16 -21.11
N LEU A 26 -12.09 3.88 -21.21
CA LEU A 26 -12.21 2.98 -20.06
C LEU A 26 -10.86 2.72 -19.39
N GLY A 27 -9.77 2.64 -20.15
CA GLY A 27 -8.41 2.51 -19.62
C GLY A 27 -7.98 3.73 -18.81
N VAL A 28 -8.26 4.95 -19.28
CA VAL A 28 -7.96 6.20 -18.56
C VAL A 28 -8.80 6.32 -17.30
N VAL A 29 -10.11 6.03 -17.37
CA VAL A 29 -11.00 6.06 -16.20
C VAL A 29 -10.62 4.97 -15.19
N GLY A 30 -10.34 3.74 -15.64
CA GLY A 30 -9.89 2.65 -14.78
C GLY A 30 -8.55 2.95 -14.10
N SER A 31 -7.60 3.53 -14.84
CA SER A 31 -6.31 3.98 -14.29
C SER A 31 -6.49 5.11 -13.28
N SER A 32 -7.43 6.04 -13.50
CA SER A 32 -7.79 7.10 -12.54
C SER A 32 -8.37 6.53 -11.24
N TYR A 33 -9.20 5.49 -11.32
CA TYR A 33 -9.76 4.83 -10.14
C TYR A 33 -8.73 3.98 -9.38
N MET A 34 -7.73 3.41 -10.06
CA MET A 34 -6.62 2.67 -9.43
C MET A 34 -5.52 3.60 -8.88
N LYS A 35 -5.40 4.85 -9.38
CA LYS A 35 -4.40 5.84 -8.93
C LYS A 35 -4.75 6.54 -7.61
N LYS A 36 -5.75 6.05 -6.87
CA LYS A 36 -6.06 6.53 -5.52
C LYS A 36 -5.27 5.82 -4.40
N GLU A 37 -4.39 4.88 -4.75
CA GLU A 37 -3.48 4.21 -3.79
C GLU A 37 -1.97 4.37 -4.11
N GLY A 38 -1.59 5.17 -5.10
CA GLY A 38 -0.17 5.32 -5.47
C GLY A 38 0.13 6.73 -5.96
N GLY A 39 0.93 7.46 -5.18
CA GLY A 39 1.37 8.82 -5.47
C GLY A 39 2.04 8.95 -6.85
N GLU A 40 1.80 10.14 -7.41
CA GLU A 40 2.68 10.94 -8.28
C GLU A 40 3.90 10.25 -8.90
N ALA A 41 3.92 10.23 -10.24
CA ALA A 41 5.15 10.46 -10.98
C ALA A 41 4.83 11.20 -12.27
N HIS A 42 5.38 12.40 -12.36
CA HIS A 42 5.40 13.25 -13.54
C HIS A 42 6.23 12.61 -14.65
N SER A 43 5.72 12.70 -15.87
CA SER A 43 6.53 12.54 -17.07
C SER A 43 7.22 13.88 -17.34
N ALA A 44 8.55 13.92 -17.23
CA ALA A 44 9.37 14.96 -17.83
C ALA A 44 10.59 14.28 -18.45
N ALA A 45 10.77 14.53 -19.73
CA ALA A 45 11.83 13.97 -20.55
C ALA A 45 13.18 14.63 -20.24
N GLN A 46 14.23 13.92 -20.68
CA GLN A 46 15.57 14.35 -21.08
C GLN A 46 16.75 14.21 -20.12
N SER A 47 17.85 13.77 -20.77
CA SER A 47 19.26 14.05 -20.50
C SER A 47 20.06 13.04 -19.68
N SER A 48 20.72 12.13 -20.41
CA SER A 48 22.10 11.64 -20.26
C SER A 48 22.87 11.96 -18.97
N GLY A 49 23.49 10.93 -18.39
CA GLY A 49 24.72 11.09 -17.61
C GLY A 49 24.84 10.16 -16.40
N ASP A 50 25.64 9.11 -16.59
CA ASP A 50 26.54 8.48 -15.63
C ASP A 50 26.06 7.89 -14.28
N SER A 51 26.23 6.56 -14.25
CA SER A 51 26.69 5.66 -13.19
C SER A 51 26.68 6.01 -11.68
N THR A 52 26.34 4.96 -10.93
CA THR A 52 26.66 4.62 -9.53
C THR A 52 25.67 4.97 -8.39
N GLY A 53 24.90 3.94 -8.00
CA GLY A 53 24.71 3.54 -6.60
C GLY A 53 23.67 4.28 -5.75
N SER A 54 22.45 3.75 -5.66
CA SER A 54 21.46 4.18 -4.65
C SER A 54 20.86 2.95 -3.95
N PRO A 55 21.14 2.70 -2.65
CA PRO A 55 20.48 1.64 -1.91
C PRO A 55 19.12 2.11 -1.38
N ALA A 56 18.25 1.12 -1.25
CA ALA A 56 16.82 1.21 -1.02
C ALA A 56 16.40 1.83 0.33
N GLY A 57 15.20 2.41 0.32
CA GLY A 57 14.18 2.05 1.32
C GLY A 57 14.24 2.64 2.72
N GLY A 58 15.08 3.64 3.00
CA GLY A 58 15.13 4.24 4.34
C GLY A 58 13.99 5.23 4.64
N SER A 59 13.35 5.06 5.80
CA SER A 59 12.31 5.98 6.30
C SER A 59 12.85 7.42 6.34
N ARG A 60 11.99 8.44 6.17
CA ARG A 60 12.44 9.86 6.18
C ARG A 60 13.22 10.22 7.46
N ALA A 61 12.98 9.50 8.55
CA ALA A 61 13.76 9.57 9.77
C ALA A 61 15.21 9.09 9.58
N GLU A 62 15.44 7.98 8.87
CA GLU A 62 16.79 7.49 8.54
C GLU A 62 17.56 8.46 7.64
N ARG A 63 16.89 9.14 6.71
CA ARG A 63 17.54 10.17 5.88
C ARG A 63 17.92 11.41 6.68
N LEU A 64 17.11 11.80 7.67
CA LEU A 64 17.43 12.89 8.58
C LEU A 64 18.57 12.51 9.53
N ILE A 65 18.63 11.26 9.97
CA ILE A 65 19.75 10.74 10.79
C ILE A 65 21.03 10.69 9.95
N ALA A 66 20.98 10.21 8.71
CA ALA A 66 22.13 10.20 7.80
C ALA A 66 22.60 11.61 7.41
N ALA A 67 21.68 12.57 7.24
CA ALA A 67 22.02 13.97 7.01
C ALA A 67 22.69 14.65 8.22
N LEU A 68 22.47 14.12 9.43
CA LEU A 68 23.08 14.60 10.66
C LEU A 68 24.43 13.93 10.95
N GLU A 69 24.75 12.77 10.36
CA GLU A 69 26.00 12.01 10.60
C GLU A 69 27.30 12.78 10.29
N GLY A 70 27.24 13.87 9.51
CA GLY A 70 28.40 14.72 9.21
C GLY A 70 28.86 15.66 10.33
N LYS A 71 28.12 15.78 11.45
CA LYS A 71 28.45 16.69 12.57
C LYS A 71 28.16 16.04 13.93
N ASN A 72 29.11 15.31 14.50
CA ASN A 72 29.12 14.86 15.92
C ASN A 72 27.77 14.35 16.49
N THR A 73 27.03 13.55 15.73
CA THR A 73 25.65 13.12 16.05
C THR A 73 25.50 11.66 16.43
N ILE A 74 26.56 10.86 16.35
CA ILE A 74 26.55 9.46 16.80
C ILE A 74 26.09 9.38 18.26
N SER A 75 26.57 10.30 19.11
CA SER A 75 26.15 10.37 20.52
C SER A 75 24.67 10.75 20.67
N LEU A 76 24.13 11.68 19.87
CA LEU A 76 22.74 12.12 19.98
C LEU A 76 21.77 11.06 19.45
N ALA A 77 22.09 10.42 18.32
CA ALA A 77 21.27 9.34 17.78
C ALA A 77 21.25 8.13 18.73
N GLU A 78 22.39 7.73 19.29
CA GLU A 78 22.46 6.68 20.31
C GLU A 78 21.73 7.06 21.60
N GLN A 79 21.79 8.32 22.02
CA GLN A 79 21.16 8.81 23.23
C GLN A 79 19.64 9.01 23.09
N VAL A 80 19.13 9.25 21.88
CA VAL A 80 17.70 9.44 21.59
C VAL A 80 16.99 8.16 21.19
N ARG A 81 17.69 7.15 20.63
CA ARG A 81 17.14 5.81 20.33
C ARG A 81 16.33 5.18 21.47
N PRO A 82 16.77 5.17 22.75
CA PRO A 82 15.99 4.57 23.83
C PRO A 82 14.72 5.36 24.21
N ALA A 83 14.59 6.62 23.77
CA ALA A 83 13.43 7.45 24.07
C ALA A 83 12.31 7.36 23.01
N ILE A 84 12.62 6.89 21.80
CA ILE A 84 11.67 6.74 20.69
C ILE A 84 10.99 5.37 20.77
N VAL A 85 9.66 5.37 20.70
CA VAL A 85 8.84 4.15 20.65
C VAL A 85 8.00 4.08 19.38
N SER A 86 7.77 2.86 18.91
CA SER A 86 6.73 2.58 17.92
C SER A 86 5.42 2.32 18.64
N VAL A 87 4.38 3.04 18.24
CA VAL A 87 3.01 2.92 18.77
C VAL A 87 2.14 2.30 17.69
N LYS A 88 1.54 1.14 17.99
CA LYS A 88 0.65 0.43 17.08
C LYS A 88 -0.74 0.31 17.67
N THR A 89 -1.75 0.76 16.93
CA THR A 89 -3.17 0.64 17.28
C THR A 89 -3.90 -0.16 16.20
N SER A 90 -5.13 -0.59 16.48
CA SER A 90 -5.89 -1.40 15.51
C SER A 90 -6.36 -0.63 14.27
N TRP A 91 -6.23 0.71 14.26
CA TRP A 91 -6.60 1.59 13.15
C TRP A 91 -5.44 2.43 12.63
N GLY A 92 -4.23 2.30 13.19
CA GLY A 92 -3.07 3.08 12.78
C GLY A 92 -1.75 2.62 13.37
N SER A 93 -0.66 3.13 12.83
CA SER A 93 0.69 2.95 13.36
C SER A 93 1.38 4.30 13.34
N GLY A 94 2.21 4.56 14.35
CA GLY A 94 2.96 5.80 14.45
C GLY A 94 4.16 5.67 15.37
N SER A 95 4.81 6.80 15.60
CA SER A 95 5.92 6.90 16.52
C SER A 95 5.53 7.79 17.70
N GLY A 96 6.22 7.60 18.82
CA GLY A 96 6.06 8.42 20.01
C GLY A 96 7.37 8.54 20.78
N PHE A 97 7.35 9.37 21.82
CA PHE A 97 8.49 9.63 22.69
C PHE A 97 8.10 9.49 24.15
N PHE A 98 8.94 8.88 24.97
CA PHE A 98 8.76 8.87 26.42
C PHE A 98 9.11 10.23 27.03
N ILE A 99 8.20 10.83 27.79
CA ILE A 99 8.52 11.98 28.67
C ILE A 99 8.93 11.47 30.07
N ARG A 100 8.26 10.42 30.54
CA ARG A 100 8.42 9.79 31.85
C ARG A 100 8.22 8.29 31.69
N LYS A 101 8.63 7.49 32.68
CA LYS A 101 8.57 6.01 32.65
C LYS A 101 7.20 5.40 32.25
N LYS A 102 6.09 6.15 32.39
CA LYS A 102 4.73 5.69 32.08
C LYS A 102 3.96 6.58 31.08
N PHE A 103 4.59 7.61 30.51
CA PHE A 103 3.90 8.58 29.65
C PHE A 103 4.61 8.74 28.31
N ILE A 104 3.85 8.54 27.23
CA ILE A 104 4.31 8.63 25.84
C ILE A 104 3.56 9.77 25.14
N ILE A 105 4.27 10.66 24.46
CA ILE A 105 3.68 11.59 23.49
C ILE A 105 3.63 10.90 22.14
N THR A 106 2.48 10.94 21.47
CA THR A 106 2.31 10.49 20.09
C THR A 106 1.31 11.40 19.38
N CYS A 107 1.21 11.28 18.06
CA CYS A 107 0.25 12.03 17.28
C CYS A 107 -1.19 11.65 17.66
N LYS A 108 -2.07 12.64 17.83
CA LYS A 108 -3.49 12.44 18.18
C LYS A 108 -4.16 11.42 17.26
N GLN A 109 -3.90 11.49 15.96
CA GLN A 109 -4.47 10.60 14.93
C GLN A 109 -4.10 9.11 15.09
N VAL A 110 -3.01 8.80 15.80
CA VAL A 110 -2.59 7.40 16.05
C VAL A 110 -3.44 6.78 17.16
N VAL A 111 -3.92 7.60 18.10
CA VAL A 111 -4.64 7.18 19.31
C VAL A 111 -6.14 7.44 19.22
N GLU A 112 -6.55 8.55 18.61
CA GLU A 112 -7.96 8.92 18.49
C GLU A 112 -8.69 7.90 17.62
N HIS A 113 -9.79 7.40 18.16
CA HIS A 113 -10.58 6.37 17.50
C HIS A 113 -11.28 6.96 16.28
N ASP A 114 -10.94 6.45 15.11
CA ASP A 114 -11.70 6.69 13.89
C ASP A 114 -12.96 5.79 13.90
N PRO A 115 -14.17 6.34 14.06
CA PRO A 115 -15.40 5.56 14.22
C PRO A 115 -15.69 4.67 13.01
N GLU A 116 -15.29 5.08 11.82
CA GLU A 116 -15.48 4.30 10.59
C GLU A 116 -14.56 3.08 10.57
N LYS A 117 -13.28 3.27 10.89
CA LYS A 117 -12.30 2.17 10.97
C LYS A 117 -12.65 1.20 12.09
N LEU A 118 -13.18 1.69 13.21
CA LEU A 118 -13.66 0.85 14.31
C LEU A 118 -14.86 -0.01 13.88
N ALA A 119 -15.81 0.57 13.16
CA ALA A 119 -16.97 -0.16 12.64
C ALA A 119 -16.55 -1.24 11.62
N ALA A 120 -15.63 -0.91 10.72
CA ALA A 120 -15.07 -1.86 9.76
C ALA A 120 -14.34 -3.01 10.45
N LEU A 121 -13.54 -2.72 11.47
CA LEU A 121 -12.86 -3.73 12.29
C LEU A 121 -13.85 -4.64 13.00
N ARG A 122 -14.89 -4.09 13.64
CA ARG A 122 -15.94 -4.87 14.30
C ARG A 122 -16.64 -5.80 13.31
N LYS A 123 -16.95 -5.32 12.11
CA LYS A 123 -17.55 -6.13 11.03
C LYS A 123 -16.63 -7.28 10.61
N ARG A 124 -15.33 -7.02 10.49
CA ARG A 124 -14.32 -8.04 10.15
C ARG A 124 -14.22 -9.10 11.24
N VAL A 125 -14.15 -8.70 12.50
CA VAL A 125 -14.11 -9.63 13.65
C VAL A 125 -15.36 -10.51 13.68
N ARG A 126 -16.56 -9.92 13.48
CA ARG A 126 -17.81 -10.69 13.44
C ARG A 126 -17.81 -11.73 12.32
N ARG A 127 -17.39 -11.35 11.11
CA ARG A 127 -17.30 -12.26 9.97
C ARG A 127 -16.31 -13.40 10.23
N ASN A 128 -15.14 -13.08 10.78
CA ASN A 128 -14.14 -14.10 11.07
C ASN A 128 -14.61 -15.10 12.12
N ARG A 129 -15.35 -14.65 13.15
CA ARG A 129 -15.97 -15.57 14.12
C ARG A 129 -16.96 -16.53 13.46
N GLN A 130 -17.86 -16.00 12.63
CA GLN A 130 -18.81 -16.83 11.88
C GLN A 130 -18.10 -17.85 10.97
N LEU A 131 -16.97 -17.46 10.36
CA LEU A 131 -16.18 -18.37 9.55
C LEU A 131 -15.58 -19.50 10.40
N LEU A 132 -15.01 -19.17 11.56
CA LEU A 132 -14.44 -20.15 12.48
C LEU A 132 -15.50 -21.13 12.98
N ASP A 133 -16.69 -20.64 13.33
CA ASP A 133 -17.80 -21.50 13.76
C ASP A 133 -18.17 -22.53 12.68
N LEU A 134 -18.21 -22.11 11.41
CA LEU A 134 -18.48 -22.99 10.27
C LEU A 134 -17.34 -23.98 10.00
N GLU A 135 -16.10 -23.57 10.21
CA GLU A 135 -14.94 -24.46 10.08
C GLU A 135 -14.95 -25.52 11.19
N GLU A 136 -15.28 -25.14 12.42
CA GLU A 136 -15.41 -26.05 13.56
C GLU A 136 -16.54 -27.07 13.32
N GLU A 137 -17.70 -26.62 12.82
CA GLU A 137 -18.80 -27.51 12.45
C GLU A 137 -18.37 -28.52 11.38
N LYS A 138 -17.68 -28.07 10.31
CA LYS A 138 -17.15 -28.96 9.28
C LYS A 138 -16.17 -29.99 9.84
N LEU A 139 -15.23 -29.55 10.68
CA LEU A 139 -14.26 -30.44 11.31
C LEU A 139 -14.95 -31.50 12.18
N SER A 140 -15.96 -31.10 12.97
CA SER A 140 -16.74 -32.04 13.77
C SER A 140 -17.46 -33.09 12.91
N SER A 141 -18.02 -32.66 11.77
CA SER A 141 -18.70 -33.56 10.83
C SER A 141 -17.73 -34.55 10.17
N TYR A 142 -16.50 -34.12 9.87
CA TYR A 142 -15.48 -35.02 9.32
C TYR A 142 -14.99 -36.03 10.37
N GLN A 143 -14.80 -35.60 11.62
CA GLN A 143 -14.43 -36.51 12.71
C GLN A 143 -15.53 -37.56 12.96
N ALA A 144 -16.81 -37.17 12.90
CA ALA A 144 -17.93 -38.10 13.07
C ALA A 144 -18.03 -39.15 11.96
N ARG A 145 -17.57 -38.83 10.73
CA ARG A 145 -17.58 -39.75 9.58
C ARG A 145 -16.38 -40.70 9.51
N LEU A 146 -15.29 -40.37 10.22
CA LEU A 146 -14.08 -41.19 10.30
C LEU A 146 -14.10 -42.18 11.48
N LYS A 147 -15.13 -42.08 12.33
CA LYS A 147 -15.44 -43.04 13.39
C LYS A 147 -16.38 -44.11 12.87
#